data_AF-A0A7J3SAR6-F1
#
_entry.id   AF-A0A7J3SAR6-F1
#
_cell.length_a   1.000
_cell.length_b   1.000
_cell.length_c   1.000
_cell.angle_alpha   90.00
_cell.angle_beta   90.00
_cell.angle_gamma   90.00
#
_symmetry.space_group_name_H-M   'P 1'
#
loop_
_entity.id
_entity.type
_entity.pdbx_description
1 polymer ?
#
loop_
_entity_poly.entity_id
_entity_poly.type
_entity_poly.pdbx_seq_one_letter_code
_entity_poly.pdbx_strand_id
1 'polypeptide(L)' 'MKRIVKGIKRILSEEAYCPNCDRFVKVDVEVKTYGDRRIEVKKCSVCGRVIEEREYYVEV' A
#
# COMPACT_ATOMS: atom_id res chain seq x y z
N MET A 1 1.08 23.28 -11.87
CA MET A 1 0.38 22.00 -12.09
C MET A 1 1.31 20.85 -11.70
N LYS A 2 1.05 20.14 -10.60
CA LYS A 2 1.76 18.89 -10.26
C LYS A 2 0.70 17.82 -9.97
N ARG A 3 0.24 17.13 -11.00
CA ARG A 3 -0.68 15.98 -10.88
C ARG A 3 -0.07 14.82 -11.64
N ILE A 4 0.81 14.07 -11.00
CA ILE A 4 1.18 12.74 -11.48
C ILE A 4 0.77 11.78 -10.39
N VAL A 5 -0.46 11.25 -10.51
CA VAL A 5 -0.95 10.13 -9.71
C VAL A 5 -0.63 8.87 -10.51
N LYS A 6 0.63 8.41 -10.47
CA LYS A 6 0.97 7.07 -10.95
C LYS A 6 0.78 6.10 -9.78
N GLY A 7 -0.43 5.58 -9.65
CA GLY A 7 -0.70 4.45 -8.77
C GLY A 7 -0.17 3.18 -9.43
N ILE A 8 0.93 2.62 -8.92
CA ILE A 8 1.38 1.29 -9.35
C ILE A 8 0.79 0.31 -8.34
N LYS A 9 -0.15 -0.51 -8.80
CA LYS A 9 -0.62 -1.67 -8.03
C LYS A 9 0.43 -2.76 -8.18
N ARG A 10 1.40 -2.79 -7.27
CA ARG A 10 2.46 -3.79 -7.29
C ARG A 10 1.90 -5.00 -6.53
N ILE A 11 1.56 -6.05 -7.28
CA ILE A 11 1.24 -7.36 -6.70
C ILE A 11 2.57 -8.01 -6.32
N LEU A 12 3.28 -7.41 -5.37
CA LEU A 12 4.32 -8.13 -4.65
C LEU A 12 3.56 -9.12 -3.77
N SER A 13 3.87 -10.41 -3.88
CA SER A 13 3.30 -11.48 -3.05
C SER A 13 3.81 -11.34 -1.61
N GLU A 14 3.47 -10.24 -0.95
CA GLU A 14 3.79 -9.99 0.44
C GLU A 14 2.65 -10.56 1.29
N GLU A 15 3.01 -11.22 2.39
CA GLU A 15 2.06 -11.75 3.36
C GLU A 15 2.12 -10.92 4.63
N ALA A 16 0.96 -10.54 5.17
CA ALA A 16 0.86 -9.82 6.43
C ALA A 16 -0.26 -10.42 7.29
N TYR A 17 -0.11 -10.32 8.61
CA TYR A 17 -1.15 -10.73 9.53
C TYR A 17 -2.32 -9.71 9.47
N CYS A 18 -3.52 -10.19 9.17
CA CYS A 18 -4.71 -9.37 9.17
C CYS A 18 -5.47 -9.59 10.49
N PRO A 19 -5.55 -8.59 11.39
CA PRO A 19 -6.23 -8.73 12.67
C PRO A 19 -7.74 -8.97 12.52
N ASN A 20 -8.32 -8.62 11.36
CA ASN A 20 -9.74 -8.88 11.08
C ASN A 20 -10.01 -10.31 10.60
N CYS A 21 -9.05 -10.94 9.93
CA CYS A 21 -9.18 -12.33 9.48
C CYS A 21 -8.53 -13.32 10.46
N ASP A 22 -7.83 -12.80 11.47
CA ASP A 22 -7.06 -13.53 12.47
C ASP A 22 -6.06 -14.54 11.86
N ARG A 23 -5.44 -14.17 10.73
CA ARG A 23 -4.49 -15.02 10.01
C ARG A 23 -3.58 -14.22 9.09
N PHE A 24 -2.48 -14.85 8.68
CA PHE A 24 -1.63 -14.34 7.60
C PHE A 24 -2.34 -14.47 6.26
N VAL A 25 -2.29 -13.40 5.49
CA VAL A 25 -2.95 -13.28 4.18
C VAL A 25 -2.05 -12.55 3.21
N LYS A 26 -2.22 -12.82 1.91
CA LYS A 26 -1.63 -11.99 0.87
C LYS A 26 -2.16 -10.56 0.96
N VAL A 27 -1.31 -9.58 0.71
CA VAL A 27 -1.70 -8.17 0.69
C VAL A 27 -1.59 -7.55 -0.69
N ASP A 28 -2.60 -6.75 -1.03
CA ASP A 28 -2.56 -5.83 -2.17
C ASP A 28 -1.82 -4.56 -1.74
N VAL A 29 -0.68 -4.28 -2.38
CA VAL A 29 0.10 -3.06 -2.12
C VAL A 29 -0.21 -2.01 -3.18
N GLU A 30 -0.69 -0.86 -2.71
CA GLU A 30 -0.96 0.32 -3.53
C GLU A 30 0.04 1.41 -3.17
N VAL A 31 0.90 1.77 -4.12
CA VAL A 31 1.86 2.86 -3.94
C VAL A 31 1.38 4.08 -4.72
N LYS A 32 1.24 5.21 -4.02
CA LYS A 32 0.90 6.51 -4.59
C LYS A 32 2.05 7.48 -4.35
N THR A 33 2.51 8.14 -5.41
CA THR A 33 3.52 9.18 -5.30
C THR A 33 2.89 10.55 -5.57
N TYR A 34 3.16 11.51 -4.71
CA TYR A 34 2.68 12.89 -4.75
C TYR A 34 3.88 13.84 -4.60
N GLY A 35 4.54 14.18 -5.70
CA GLY A 35 5.75 15.02 -5.65
C GLY A 35 6.86 14.31 -4.87
N ASP A 36 7.29 14.93 -3.78
CA ASP A 36 8.28 14.46 -2.79
C ASP A 36 7.69 13.49 -1.76
N ARG A 37 6.40 13.13 -1.84
CA ARG A 37 5.75 12.21 -0.90
C ARG A 37 5.43 10.89 -1.59
N ARG A 38 5.64 9.78 -0.89
CA ARG A 38 5.27 8.43 -1.34
C ARG A 38 4.48 7.74 -0.24
N ILE A 39 3.27 7.32 -0.57
CA ILE A 39 2.35 6.64 0.33
C ILE A 39 2.21 5.20 -0.15
N GLU A 40 2.48 4.25 0.74
CA GLU A 40 2.29 2.83 0.51
C GLU A 40 1.17 2.32 1.41
N VAL A 41 0.12 1.78 0.79
CA VAL A 41 -1.05 1.24 1.48
C VAL A 41 -1.11 -0.26 1.23
N LYS A 42 -1.10 -1.05 2.30
CA LYS A 42 -1.26 -2.51 2.24
C LYS A 42 -2.66 -2.89 2.64
N LYS A 43 -3.37 -3.58 1.76
CA LYS A 43 -4.74 -4.05 1.99
C LYS A 43 -4.78 -5.56 2.03
N CYS A 44 -5.59 -6.12 2.92
CA CYS A 44 -5.91 -7.53 2.93
C CYS A 44 -6.57 -7.93 1.59
N SER A 45 -5.98 -8.88 0.86
CA SER A 45 -6.58 -9.39 -0.38
C SER A 45 -7.88 -10.16 -0.16
N VAL A 46 -8.15 -10.60 1.07
CA VAL A 46 -9.34 -11.38 1.43
C VAL A 46 -10.51 -10.49 1.84
N CYS A 47 -10.30 -9.59 2.81
CA CYS A 47 -11.37 -8.75 3.38
C CYS A 47 -11.32 -7.29 2.93
N GLY A 48 -10.30 -6.88 2.17
CA GLY A 48 -10.14 -5.53 1.63
C GLY A 48 -9.71 -4.47 2.65
N ARG A 49 -9.60 -4.80 3.94
CA ARG A 49 -9.20 -3.84 4.98
C ARG A 49 -7.74 -3.42 4.83
N VAL A 50 -7.46 -2.16 5.15
CA VAL A 50 -6.09 -1.66 5.28
C VAL A 50 -5.45 -2.31 6.51
N ILE A 51 -4.30 -2.94 6.30
CA ILE A 51 -3.49 -3.55 7.36
C ILE A 51 -2.42 -2.56 7.81
N GLU A 52 -1.81 -1.85 6.85
CA GLU A 52 -0.71 -0.93 7.10
C GLU A 52 -0.74 0.22 6.09
N GLU A 53 -0.42 1.42 6.56
CA GLU A 53 -0.19 2.60 5.73
C GLU A 53 1.14 3.23 6.15
N ARG A 54 2.01 3.48 5.18
CA ARG A 54 3.31 4.11 5.40
C ARG A 54 3.48 5.31 4.49
N GLU A 55 3.92 6.42 5.07
CA GLU A 55 4.26 7.63 4.33
C GLU A 55 5.78 7.85 4.40
N TYR A 56 6.35 8.15 3.23
CA TYR A 56 7.78 8.43 3.05
C TYR A 56 7.93 9.76 2.34
N TYR A 57 8.94 10.54 2.73
CA TYR A 57 9.41 11.67 1.95
C TYR A 57 10.57 11.17 1.08
N VAL A 58 10.45 11.32 -0.24
CA VAL A 58 11.50 11.03 -1.22
C VAL A 58 12.17 12.35 -1.56
N GLU A 59 13.45 12.49 -1.18
CA GLU A 59 14.32 13.55 -1.70
C GLU A 59 14.46 13.31 -3.22
N VAL A 60 14.07 14.31 -4.01
CA VAL A 60 13.98 14.24 -5.48
C VAL A 60 15.23 14.80 -6.14
#